data_AF-A0A543N7F6-F1
#
_entry.id   AF-A0A543N7F6-F1
#
_cell.length_a   1.000
_cell.length_b   1.000
_cell.length_c   1.000
_cell.angle_alpha   90.00
_cell.angle_beta   90.00
_cell.angle_gamma   90.00
#
_symmetry.space_group_name_H-M   'P 1'
#
loop_
_entity.id
_entity.type
_entity.pdbx_description
1 polymer ?
#
loop_
_entity_poly.entity_id
_entity_poly.type
_entity_poly.pdbx_seq_one_letter_code
_entity_poly.pdbx_strand_id
1 'polypeptide(L)'
;MTTLTPEAAEPATTALFDTMVPLTLAADRRINPGRWVLSPKFAAADVTVFEDRSHAIEWMNAHAGTVRGCVRIAYETSRYETAWTLCEGLWGWLHISKDWWLWRTTHEVGVEAAQQCDIEAQARMLSALGQCTCGRTTLMRPNACTNVPAHFGSPLSTPSDKQHPRKS
;
A
#
# COMPACT_ATOMS: atom_id res chain seq x y z
N MET A 1 19.21 -10.93 -28.92
CA MET A 1 18.20 -11.04 -27.85
C MET A 1 18.44 -12.39 -27.19
N THR A 2 19.31 -12.41 -26.17
CA THR A 2 19.78 -13.65 -25.53
C THR A 2 18.69 -14.16 -24.60
N THR A 3 17.91 -15.15 -25.04
CA THR A 3 17.02 -15.89 -24.15
C THR A 3 17.86 -16.73 -23.21
N LEU A 4 17.85 -16.39 -21.92
CA LEU A 4 18.42 -17.23 -20.87
C LEU A 4 17.73 -18.60 -20.91
N THR A 5 18.52 -19.67 -20.80
CA THR A 5 17.99 -21.03 -20.66
C THR A 5 17.23 -21.15 -19.33
N PRO A 6 16.19 -22.01 -19.23
CA PRO A 6 15.40 -22.16 -18.00
C PRO A 6 16.25 -22.49 -16.76
N GLU A 7 17.35 -23.22 -16.94
CA GLU A 7 18.28 -23.61 -15.88
C GLU A 7 19.09 -22.42 -15.31
N ALA A 8 19.37 -21.40 -16.11
CA ALA A 8 20.03 -20.17 -15.66
C ALA A 8 19.03 -19.12 -15.11
N ALA A 9 17.73 -19.29 -15.36
CA ALA A 9 16.70 -18.33 -14.99
C ALA A 9 16.35 -18.36 -13.49
N GLU A 10 16.36 -19.54 -12.86
CA GLU A 10 16.04 -19.69 -11.44
C GLU A 10 17.09 -19.04 -10.50
N PRO A 11 18.42 -19.24 -10.70
CA PRO A 11 19.43 -18.53 -9.93
C PRO A 11 19.36 -17.00 -10.11
N ALA A 12 19.13 -16.53 -11.34
CA ALA A 12 19.00 -15.09 -11.63
C ALA A 12 17.76 -14.48 -10.97
N THR A 13 16.63 -15.19 -11.00
CA THR A 13 15.38 -14.79 -10.32
C THR A 13 15.57 -14.72 -8.81
N THR A 14 16.27 -15.71 -8.23
CA THR A 14 16.57 -15.74 -6.80
C THR A 14 17.43 -14.55 -6.40
N ALA A 15 18.55 -14.31 -7.11
CA ALA A 15 19.43 -13.16 -6.84
C ALA A 15 18.71 -11.81 -6.99
N LEU A 16 17.79 -11.70 -7.96
CA LEU A 16 16.95 -10.51 -8.12
C LEU A 16 16.06 -10.29 -6.89
N PHE A 17 15.39 -11.33 -6.38
CA PHE A 17 14.54 -11.18 -5.19
C PHE A 17 15.32 -10.93 -3.92
N ASP A 18 16.47 -11.58 -3.75
CA ASP A 18 17.38 -11.35 -2.62
C ASP A 18 17.85 -9.89 -2.55
N THR A 19 17.93 -9.22 -3.71
CA THR A 19 18.26 -7.78 -3.78
C THR A 19 17.02 -6.90 -3.64
N MET A 20 15.99 -7.14 -4.46
CA MET A 20 14.87 -6.20 -4.62
C MET A 20 13.88 -6.24 -3.46
N VAL A 21 13.65 -7.40 -2.84
CA VAL A 21 12.69 -7.51 -1.72
C VAL A 21 13.18 -6.68 -0.52
N PRO A 22 14.39 -6.86 0.02
CA PRO A 22 14.84 -6.08 1.17
C PRO A 22 14.85 -4.57 0.89
N LEU A 23 15.33 -4.15 -0.29
CA LEU A 23 15.36 -2.73 -0.67
C LEU A 23 13.96 -2.11 -0.74
N THR A 24 12.99 -2.83 -1.31
CA THR A 24 11.60 -2.35 -1.42
C THR A 24 10.98 -2.16 -0.02
N LEU A 25 11.17 -3.13 0.88
CA LEU A 25 10.61 -3.06 2.24
C LEU A 25 11.31 -2.00 3.11
N ALA A 26 12.63 -1.87 2.97
CA ALA A 26 13.41 -0.83 3.64
C ALA A 26 12.99 0.57 3.19
N ALA A 27 12.75 0.76 1.88
CA ALA A 27 12.28 2.03 1.35
C ALA A 27 10.89 2.37 1.88
N ASP A 28 9.93 1.43 1.89
CA ASP A 28 8.60 1.65 2.48
C ASP A 28 8.68 2.09 3.95
N ARG A 29 9.49 1.38 4.75
CA ARG A 29 9.70 1.71 6.16
C ARG A 29 10.38 3.05 6.36
N ARG A 30 11.33 3.43 5.50
CA ARG A 30 11.96 4.77 5.56
C ARG A 30 10.95 5.87 5.20
N ILE A 31 10.07 5.60 4.23
CA ILE A 31 9.04 6.54 3.77
C ILE A 31 7.94 6.75 4.82
N ASN A 32 7.52 5.67 5.49
CA ASN A 32 6.48 5.70 6.51
C ASN A 32 6.79 4.74 7.68
N PRO A 33 7.63 5.15 8.64
CA PRO A 33 8.13 4.27 9.70
C PRO A 33 7.03 3.70 10.60
N GLY A 34 6.00 4.49 10.88
CA GLY A 34 4.87 4.13 11.74
C GLY A 34 3.77 3.33 11.04
N ARG A 35 3.94 3.00 9.75
CA ARG A 35 2.95 2.23 9.01
C ARG A 35 2.87 0.81 9.57
N TRP A 36 1.64 0.38 9.83
CA TRP A 36 1.35 -1.02 10.11
C TRP A 36 1.51 -1.86 8.82
N VAL A 37 2.17 -3.01 8.96
CA VAL A 37 2.46 -3.95 7.87
C VAL A 37 2.05 -5.35 8.28
N LEU A 38 1.66 -6.17 7.30
CA LEU A 38 1.24 -7.55 7.53
C LEU A 38 2.36 -8.55 7.23
N SER A 39 3.14 -8.34 6.18
CA SER A 39 4.16 -9.31 5.77
C SER A 39 5.25 -9.49 6.83
N PRO A 40 5.55 -10.74 7.24
CA PRO A 40 6.62 -11.01 8.21
C PRO A 40 8.00 -10.63 7.67
N LYS A 41 8.16 -10.53 6.34
CA LYS A 41 9.43 -10.16 5.69
C LYS A 41 9.89 -8.75 6.04
N PHE A 42 9.01 -7.87 6.51
CA PHE A 42 9.39 -6.56 7.03
C PHE A 42 10.28 -6.62 8.26
N ALA A 43 10.27 -7.71 9.04
CA ALA A 43 11.13 -7.86 10.21
C ALA A 43 12.63 -7.88 9.85
N ALA A 44 12.97 -8.26 8.62
CA ALA A 44 14.35 -8.31 8.13
C ALA A 44 14.77 -7.06 7.33
N ALA A 45 13.88 -6.07 7.19
CA ALA A 45 14.16 -4.89 6.37
C ALA A 45 15.12 -3.92 7.08
N ASP A 46 16.31 -3.72 6.51
CA ASP A 46 17.29 -2.76 7.02
C ASP A 46 17.02 -1.36 6.48
N VAL A 47 16.45 -0.50 7.34
CA VAL A 47 16.15 0.90 6.99
C VAL A 47 17.39 1.79 6.89
N THR A 48 18.56 1.33 7.33
CA THR A 48 19.80 2.12 7.30
C THR A 48 20.42 2.20 5.90
N VAL A 49 19.96 1.36 4.97
CA VAL A 49 20.33 1.41 3.54
C VAL A 49 19.98 2.76 2.91
N PHE A 50 18.94 3.43 3.41
CA PHE A 50 18.54 4.75 2.96
C PHE A 50 18.89 5.82 3.98
N GLU A 51 19.78 6.74 3.59
CA GLU A 51 20.21 7.88 4.42
C GLU A 51 19.03 8.63 5.03
N ASP A 52 18.02 8.97 4.23
CA ASP A 52 16.83 9.66 4.69
C ASP A 52 15.57 9.26 3.90
N ARG A 53 14.45 9.88 4.26
CA ARG A 53 13.17 9.68 3.60
C ARG A 53 13.18 10.11 2.14
N SER A 54 13.91 11.17 1.80
CA SER A 54 14.00 11.70 0.43
C SER A 54 14.75 10.71 -0.46
N HIS A 55 15.88 10.19 0.00
CA HIS A 55 16.66 9.15 -0.68
C HIS A 55 15.81 7.89 -0.96
N ALA A 56 15.00 7.44 0.00
CA ALA A 56 14.09 6.31 -0.22
C ALA A 56 13.01 6.60 -1.28
N ILE A 57 12.48 7.82 -1.33
CA ILE A 57 11.50 8.23 -2.35
C ILE A 57 12.15 8.29 -3.72
N GLU A 58 13.35 8.85 -3.84
CA GLU A 58 14.11 8.92 -5.09
C GLU A 58 14.41 7.52 -5.63
N TRP A 59 14.84 6.61 -4.76
CA TRP A 59 15.05 5.22 -5.13
C TRP A 59 13.76 4.56 -5.64
N MET A 60 12.63 4.75 -4.94
CA MET A 60 11.33 4.23 -5.38
C MET A 60 10.89 4.83 -6.72
N ASN A 61 11.07 6.13 -6.95
CA ASN A 61 10.77 6.76 -8.22
C ASN A 61 11.55 6.13 -9.38
N ALA A 62 12.82 5.77 -9.16
CA ALA A 62 13.66 5.13 -10.17
C ALA A 62 13.35 3.63 -10.36
N HIS A 63 12.90 2.92 -9.32
CA HIS A 63 12.82 1.46 -9.32
C HIS A 63 11.40 0.89 -9.26
N ALA A 64 10.34 1.68 -9.11
CA ALA A 64 8.96 1.18 -9.03
C ALA A 64 8.56 0.30 -10.24
N GLY A 65 9.07 0.62 -11.44
CA GLY A 65 8.89 -0.21 -12.63
C GLY A 65 9.54 -1.59 -12.50
N THR A 66 10.75 -1.65 -11.94
CA THR A 66 11.46 -2.90 -11.64
C THR A 66 10.72 -3.70 -10.58
N VAL A 67 10.27 -3.06 -9.49
CA VAL A 67 9.49 -3.71 -8.44
C VAL A 67 8.19 -4.30 -9.00
N ARG A 68 7.48 -3.58 -9.87
CA ARG A 68 6.32 -4.11 -10.61
C ARG A 68 6.68 -5.35 -11.44
N GLY A 69 7.84 -5.35 -12.09
CA GLY A 69 8.37 -6.53 -12.78
C GLY A 69 8.57 -7.71 -11.83
N CYS A 70 9.19 -7.47 -10.68
CA CYS A 70 9.39 -8.46 -9.63
C CYS A 70 8.06 -9.05 -9.10
N VAL A 71 7.02 -8.22 -8.88
CA VAL A 71 5.68 -8.70 -8.49
C VAL A 71 5.15 -9.72 -9.50
N ARG A 72 5.24 -9.41 -10.80
CA ARG A 72 4.75 -10.32 -11.85
C ARG A 72 5.58 -11.59 -11.95
N ILE A 73 6.91 -11.49 -11.95
CA ILE A 73 7.80 -12.66 -11.97
C ILE A 73 7.55 -13.55 -10.73
N ALA A 74 7.34 -12.95 -9.56
CA ALA A 74 7.05 -13.70 -8.34
C ALA A 74 5.74 -14.47 -8.47
N TYR A 75 4.69 -13.85 -9.02
CA TYR A 75 3.42 -14.53 -9.27
C TYR A 75 3.55 -15.65 -10.31
N GLU A 76 4.16 -15.37 -11.47
CA GLU A 76 4.33 -16.33 -12.57
C GLU A 76 5.20 -17.53 -12.18
N THR A 77 6.08 -17.37 -11.19
CA THR A 77 6.92 -18.46 -10.64
C THR A 77 6.38 -19.02 -9.32
N SER A 78 5.10 -18.80 -9.02
CA SER A 78 4.39 -19.32 -7.83
C SER A 78 4.98 -18.92 -6.47
N ARG A 79 5.76 -17.85 -6.42
CA ARG A 79 6.29 -17.23 -5.19
C ARG A 79 5.29 -16.22 -4.63
N TYR A 80 4.08 -16.70 -4.37
CA TYR A 80 2.91 -15.86 -4.06
C TYR A 80 3.13 -14.94 -2.85
N GLU A 81 3.77 -15.43 -1.79
CA GLU A 81 4.07 -14.62 -0.60
C GLU A 81 4.96 -13.41 -0.93
N THR A 82 5.97 -13.63 -1.78
CA THR A 82 6.86 -12.56 -2.26
C THR A 82 6.11 -11.57 -3.14
N ALA A 83 5.21 -12.03 -4.00
CA ALA A 83 4.45 -11.16 -4.89
C ALA A 83 3.59 -10.16 -4.10
N TRP A 84 2.76 -10.62 -3.15
CA TRP A 84 1.92 -9.70 -2.37
C TRP A 84 2.74 -8.86 -1.37
N THR A 85 3.85 -9.38 -0.85
CA THR A 85 4.78 -8.62 0.01
C THR A 85 5.38 -7.42 -0.73
N LEU A 86 5.81 -7.61 -1.98
CA LEU A 86 6.33 -6.51 -2.80
C LEU A 86 5.25 -5.45 -3.07
N CYS A 87 3.99 -5.86 -3.29
CA CYS A 87 2.87 -4.92 -3.38
C CYS A 87 2.71 -4.12 -2.07
N GLU A 88 2.79 -4.77 -0.91
CA GLU A 88 2.73 -4.09 0.38
C GLU A 88 3.87 -3.09 0.59
N GLY A 89 5.07 -3.39 0.07
CA GLY A 89 6.25 -2.53 0.08
C GLY A 89 6.18 -1.33 -0.88
N LEU A 90 5.26 -1.32 -1.85
CA LEU A 90 5.06 -0.14 -2.70
C LEU A 90 4.17 0.92 -2.04
N TRP A 91 3.46 0.56 -0.97
CA TRP A 91 2.28 1.27 -0.53
C TRP A 91 2.56 2.65 0.07
N GLY A 92 3.61 2.80 0.87
CA GLY A 92 4.03 4.08 1.43
C GLY A 92 4.35 5.09 0.32
N TRP A 93 5.07 4.65 -0.71
CA TRP A 93 5.38 5.46 -1.87
C TRP A 93 4.16 5.78 -2.73
N LEU A 94 3.30 4.79 -3.02
CA LEU A 94 2.08 4.96 -3.83
C LEU A 94 1.10 5.98 -3.24
N HIS A 95 1.06 6.10 -1.91
CA HIS A 95 0.29 7.15 -1.24
C HIS A 95 0.81 8.56 -1.51
N ILE A 96 2.09 8.73 -1.81
CA ILE A 96 2.70 10.04 -2.07
C ILE A 96 2.69 10.33 -3.57
N SER A 97 3.15 9.37 -4.38
CA SER A 97 3.25 9.52 -5.84
C SER A 97 1.88 9.59 -6.52
N LYS A 98 0.85 9.00 -5.90
CA LYS A 98 -0.50 8.88 -6.47
C LYS A 98 -0.49 8.20 -7.83
N ASP A 99 0.46 7.30 -8.09
CA ASP A 99 0.48 6.49 -9.30
C ASP A 99 -0.62 5.42 -9.24
N TRP A 100 -1.84 5.84 -9.57
CA TRP A 100 -3.04 5.00 -9.50
C TRP A 100 -2.98 3.82 -10.46
N TRP A 101 -2.27 3.96 -11.58
CA TRP A 101 -2.12 2.88 -12.55
C TRP A 101 -1.19 1.80 -12.01
N LEU A 102 -0.02 2.18 -11.48
CA LEU A 102 0.91 1.22 -10.89
C LEU A 102 0.31 0.58 -9.65
N TRP A 103 -0.39 1.36 -8.81
CA TRP A 103 -1.10 0.83 -7.65
C TRP A 103 -2.07 -0.27 -8.07
N ARG A 104 -3.01 0.05 -8.97
CA ARG A 104 -4.02 -0.90 -9.43
C ARG A 104 -3.39 -2.16 -10.03
N THR A 105 -2.48 -1.99 -10.98
CA THR A 105 -1.91 -3.11 -11.73
C THR A 105 -1.06 -4.06 -10.88
N THR A 106 -0.35 -3.53 -9.87
CA THR A 106 0.42 -4.38 -8.94
C THR A 106 -0.50 -5.08 -7.95
N HIS A 107 -1.50 -4.39 -7.41
CA HIS A 107 -2.36 -4.95 -6.36
C HIS A 107 -3.44 -5.89 -6.89
N GLU A 108 -3.85 -5.79 -8.15
CA GLU A 108 -4.68 -6.82 -8.80
C GLU A 108 -3.94 -8.18 -8.83
N VAL A 109 -2.67 -8.20 -9.27
CA VAL A 109 -1.80 -9.39 -9.18
C VAL A 109 -1.57 -9.79 -7.72
N GLY A 110 -1.40 -8.82 -6.82
CA GLY A 110 -1.24 -9.06 -5.40
C GLY A 110 -2.44 -9.80 -4.78
N VAL A 111 -3.67 -9.48 -5.17
CA VAL A 111 -4.88 -10.20 -4.72
C VAL A 111 -4.85 -11.65 -5.19
N GLU A 112 -4.56 -11.88 -6.47
CA GLU A 112 -4.47 -13.24 -7.03
C GLU A 112 -3.38 -14.07 -6.34
N ALA A 113 -2.24 -13.47 -6.03
CA ALA A 113 -1.17 -14.10 -5.26
C ALA A 113 -1.62 -14.42 -3.83
N ALA A 114 -2.19 -13.43 -3.14
CA ALA A 114 -2.59 -13.57 -1.74
C ALA A 114 -3.69 -14.61 -1.53
N GLN A 115 -4.57 -14.83 -2.52
CA GLN A 115 -5.56 -15.91 -2.53
C GLN A 115 -4.92 -17.31 -2.43
N GLN A 116 -3.67 -17.46 -2.84
CA GLN A 116 -2.91 -18.71 -2.73
C GLN A 116 -2.18 -18.85 -1.38
N CYS A 117 -2.23 -17.84 -0.52
CA CYS A 117 -1.56 -17.80 0.78
C CYS A 117 -2.57 -17.93 1.92
N ASP A 118 -3.20 -16.82 2.31
CA ASP A 118 -4.11 -16.73 3.45
C ASP A 118 -5.12 -15.57 3.29
N ILE A 119 -6.14 -15.58 4.15
CA ILE A 119 -7.25 -14.62 4.06
C ILE A 119 -6.83 -13.22 4.49
N GLU A 120 -5.87 -13.10 5.40
CA GLU A 120 -5.32 -11.84 5.90
C GLU A 120 -4.58 -11.09 4.78
N ALA A 121 -3.72 -11.78 4.03
CA ALA A 121 -3.03 -11.24 2.87
C ALA A 121 -4.02 -10.81 1.78
N GLN A 122 -5.06 -11.61 1.54
CA GLN A 122 -6.09 -11.25 0.56
C GLN A 122 -6.83 -9.98 1.00
N ALA A 123 -7.27 -9.91 2.27
CA ALA A 123 -7.92 -8.74 2.84
C ALA A 123 -7.02 -7.50 2.78
N ARG A 124 -5.71 -7.69 2.99
CA ARG A 124 -4.71 -6.62 2.89
C ARG A 124 -4.65 -6.02 1.49
N MET A 125 -4.56 -6.86 0.46
CA MET A 125 -4.50 -6.42 -0.94
C MET A 125 -5.80 -5.78 -1.41
N LEU A 126 -6.95 -6.34 -1.02
CA LEU A 126 -8.26 -5.75 -1.30
C LEU A 126 -8.44 -4.38 -0.63
N SER A 127 -7.97 -4.22 0.61
CA SER A 127 -7.99 -2.93 1.31
C SER A 127 -7.17 -1.88 0.56
N ALA A 128 -6.03 -2.27 -0.02
CA ALA A 128 -5.21 -1.40 -0.86
C ALA A 128 -5.96 -0.95 -2.12
N LEU A 129 -6.62 -1.87 -2.82
CA LEU A 129 -7.42 -1.57 -4.01
C LEU A 129 -8.62 -0.67 -3.69
N GLY A 130 -9.24 -0.87 -2.52
CA GLY A 130 -10.27 0.03 -2.01
C GLY A 130 -9.75 1.46 -1.87
N GLN A 131 -8.59 1.64 -1.25
CA GLN A 131 -7.93 2.95 -1.11
C GLN A 131 -7.56 3.56 -2.47
N CYS A 132 -6.99 2.77 -3.38
CA CYS A 132 -6.69 3.21 -4.74
C CYS A 132 -7.94 3.71 -5.47
N THR A 133 -9.05 2.98 -5.36
CA THR A 133 -10.31 3.33 -6.04
C THR A 133 -10.89 4.62 -5.47
N CYS A 134 -10.99 4.73 -4.14
CA CYS A 134 -11.48 5.93 -3.47
C CYS A 134 -10.61 7.16 -3.79
N GLY A 135 -9.28 7.02 -3.69
CA GLY A 135 -8.33 8.10 -3.97
C GLY A 135 -8.42 8.61 -5.41
N ARG A 136 -8.51 7.67 -6.37
CA ARG A 136 -8.70 8.00 -7.78
C ARG A 136 -10.01 8.76 -8.02
N THR A 137 -11.12 8.31 -7.45
CA THR A 137 -12.44 8.95 -7.64
C THR A 137 -12.55 10.32 -6.99
N THR A 138 -11.89 10.54 -5.85
CA THR A 138 -11.92 11.84 -5.16
C THR A 138 -11.10 12.89 -5.91
N LEU A 139 -9.92 12.54 -6.43
CA LEU A 139 -9.09 13.51 -7.17
C LEU A 139 -9.57 13.73 -8.62
N MET A 140 -10.22 12.75 -9.25
CA MET A 140 -10.82 12.91 -10.57
C MET A 140 -12.21 13.58 -10.54
N ARG A 141 -12.70 14.00 -9.37
CA ARG A 141 -13.92 14.80 -9.25
C ARG A 141 -13.56 16.22 -8.81
N PRO A 142 -13.34 17.17 -9.74
CA PRO A 142 -12.92 18.51 -9.36
C PRO A 142 -13.97 19.30 -8.55
N ASN A 143 -15.25 18.89 -8.47
CA ASN A 143 -16.30 19.64 -7.78
C ASN A 143 -17.57 18.80 -7.49
N ALA A 144 -17.46 17.67 -6.77
CA ALA A 144 -18.66 16.91 -6.39
C ALA A 144 -19.30 17.33 -5.05
N CYS A 145 -18.72 18.31 -4.35
CA CYS A 145 -19.24 18.82 -3.07
C CYS A 145 -19.39 20.35 -3.09
N THR A 146 -20.26 20.90 -3.93
CA THR A 146 -20.77 22.28 -3.76
C THR A 146 -22.29 22.37 -3.75
N ASN A 147 -23.00 21.25 -3.56
CA ASN A 147 -24.44 21.28 -3.28
C ASN A 147 -24.79 20.32 -2.14
N VAL A 148 -24.46 20.73 -0.91
CA VAL A 148 -25.26 20.35 0.24
C VAL A 148 -26.35 21.42 0.37
N PRO A 149 -27.64 21.12 0.16
CA PRO A 149 -28.68 22.09 0.44
C PRO A 149 -28.66 22.40 1.94
N ALA A 150 -28.50 23.69 2.25
CA ALA A 150 -28.58 24.24 3.60
C ALA A 150 -30.00 24.09 4.14
N HIS A 151 -30.35 22.91 4.64
CA HIS A 151 -31.57 22.69 5.41
C HIS A 151 -31.27 21.86 6.65
N PHE A 152 -30.58 22.47 7.62
CA PHE A 152 -30.78 22.17 9.04
C PHE A 152 -30.56 23.45 9.84
N GLY A 153 -31.55 24.34 9.77
CA GLY A 153 -31.74 25.37 10.76
C GLY A 153 -32.89 24.95 11.68
N SER A 154 -32.60 24.63 12.93
CA SER A 154 -33.13 25.37 14.09
C SER A 154 -32.62 24.79 15.43
N PRO A 155 -32.40 25.65 16.43
CA PRO A 155 -31.72 25.31 17.68
C PRO A 155 -32.63 24.53 18.62
N LEU A 156 -32.06 23.55 19.33
CA LEU A 156 -32.71 22.93 20.48
C LEU A 156 -32.87 23.98 21.59
N SER A 157 -34.12 24.37 21.81
CA SER A 157 -34.58 25.14 22.96
C SER A 157 -34.18 24.44 24.27
N THR A 158 -33.49 25.15 25.16
CA THR A 158 -33.29 24.76 26.55
C THR A 158 -34.63 24.75 27.30
N PRO A 159 -34.98 23.70 28.07
CA PRO A 159 -35.99 23.82 29.10
C PRO A 159 -35.33 24.28 30.40
N SER A 160 -35.66 25.50 30.80
CA SER A 160 -35.63 25.94 32.20
C SER A 160 -36.92 25.44 32.85
N ASP A 161 -36.86 24.55 33.85
CA ASP A 161 -37.72 24.71 35.03
C ASP A 161 -37.21 23.91 36.26
N LYS A 162 -36.95 24.70 37.32
CA LYS A 162 -37.33 24.53 38.74
C LYS A 162 -37.04 23.21 39.50
N GLN A 163 -36.19 23.37 40.53
CA GLN A 163 -36.42 23.05 41.98
C GLN A 163 -36.79 21.59 42.37
N HIS A 164 -36.13 20.90 43.32
CA HIS A 164 -35.92 21.25 44.75
C HIS A 164 -35.09 20.10 45.46
N PRO A 165 -34.87 20.11 46.80
CA PRO A 165 -33.61 20.43 47.50
C PRO A 165 -32.76 19.24 47.99
N ARG A 166 -31.55 19.57 48.48
CA ARG A 166 -30.63 18.69 49.23
C ARG A 166 -31.27 18.22 50.55
N LYS A 167 -31.05 16.95 50.90
CA LYS A 167 -31.04 16.49 52.28
C LYS A 167 -29.60 16.12 52.65
N SER A 168 -29.25 16.60 53.84
CA SER A 168 -28.05 16.37 54.67
C SER A 168 -27.61 14.92 54.78
#